data_AF-R7YTZ2-F1
#
_entry.id   AF-R7YTZ2-F1
#
_cell.length_a   1.000
_cell.length_b   1.000
_cell.length_c   1.000
_cell.angle_alpha   90.00
_cell.angle_beta   90.00
_cell.angle_gamma   90.00
#
_symmetry.space_group_name_H-M   'P 1'
#
loop_
_entity.id
_entity.type
_entity.pdbx_description
1 polymer ?
#
loop_
_entity_poly.entity_id
_entity_poly.type
_entity_poly.pdbx_seq_one_letter_code
_entity_poly.pdbx_strand_id
1 'polypeptide(L)' 'MSAPNAGRQSPDPEGQGKQQTDPQANPNEQGAAPSKDHAQEASDEAKNSLPSNPEHPLEKAAEEKTSKTTDPTK' A
#
# COMPACT_ATOMS: atom_id res chain seq x y z
N MET A 1 35.44 -34.12 20.85
CA MET A 1 34.81 -32.92 20.25
C MET A 1 34.71 -33.17 18.76
N SER A 2 33.50 -33.37 18.22
CA SER A 2 33.29 -33.65 16.79
C SER A 2 33.54 -32.39 15.96
N ALA A 3 34.27 -32.53 14.86
CA ALA A 3 34.61 -31.43 13.96
C ALA A 3 33.35 -30.76 13.36
N PRO A 4 33.39 -29.45 13.04
CA PRO A 4 32.30 -28.78 12.35
C PRO A 4 32.10 -29.42 10.97
N ASN A 5 30.86 -29.77 10.64
CA ASN A 5 30.44 -30.46 9.41
C ASN A 5 31.25 -30.03 8.16
N ALA A 6 32.24 -30.85 7.78
CA ALA A 6 32.98 -30.72 6.54
C ALA A 6 32.03 -31.06 5.38
N GLY A 7 31.47 -30.03 4.75
CA GLY A 7 30.51 -30.21 3.65
C GLY A 7 29.55 -29.05 3.43
N ARG A 8 29.48 -28.08 4.35
CA ARG A 8 28.78 -26.81 4.07
C ARG A 8 29.72 -25.89 3.29
N GLN A 9 29.75 -26.05 1.96
CA GLN A 9 30.29 -25.00 1.10
C GLN A 9 29.33 -23.80 1.16
N SER A 10 29.81 -22.68 1.68
CA SER A 10 29.11 -21.41 1.53
C SER A 10 29.03 -21.09 0.03
N PRO A 11 27.89 -20.56 -0.47
CA PRO A 11 27.81 -20.10 -1.85
C PRO A 11 28.88 -19.03 -2.10
N ASP A 12 29.36 -18.95 -3.34
CA ASP A 12 30.44 -18.04 -3.73
C ASP A 12 30.10 -16.58 -3.37
N PRO A 13 30.99 -15.83 -2.68
CA PRO A 13 30.71 -14.48 -2.21
C PRO A 13 30.23 -13.52 -3.32
N GLU A 14 30.67 -13.69 -4.56
CA GLU A 14 30.24 -12.86 -5.69
C GLU A 14 28.77 -13.07 -6.08
N GLY A 15 28.19 -14.22 -5.74
CA GLY A 15 26.79 -14.57 -6.00
C GLY A 15 25.81 -14.13 -4.90
N GLN A 16 26.29 -13.87 -3.69
CA GLN A 16 25.43 -13.64 -2.51
C GLN A 16 24.69 -12.29 -2.52
N GLY A 17 25.15 -11.31 -3.31
CA GLY A 17 24.56 -9.96 -3.37
C GLY A 17 23.68 -9.68 -4.59
N LYS A 18 23.69 -10.56 -5.61
CA LYS A 18 23.10 -10.26 -6.92
C LYS A 18 21.59 -10.02 -6.86
N GLN A 19 20.87 -10.76 -6.01
CA GLN A 19 19.43 -10.61 -5.83
C GLN A 19 18.99 -9.26 -5.25
N GLN A 20 19.90 -8.52 -4.58
CA GLN A 20 19.58 -7.21 -3.98
C GLN A 20 19.93 -6.04 -4.91
N THR A 21 20.94 -6.21 -5.77
CA THR A 21 21.44 -5.14 -6.65
C THR A 21 20.85 -5.13 -8.05
N ASP A 22 20.30 -6.27 -8.50
CA ASP A 22 19.69 -6.33 -9.83
C ASP A 22 18.36 -5.58 -9.80
N PRO A 23 18.21 -4.45 -10.53
CA PRO A 23 16.90 -3.82 -10.68
C PRO A 23 15.96 -4.86 -11.29
N GLN A 24 14.81 -5.10 -10.66
CA GLN A 24 13.81 -5.99 -11.25
C GLN A 24 13.50 -5.47 -12.65
N ALA A 25 13.90 -6.24 -13.66
CA ALA A 25 13.58 -5.92 -15.04
C ALA A 25 12.06 -5.85 -15.17
N ASN A 26 11.55 -4.70 -15.59
CA ASN A 26 10.15 -4.41 -15.89
C ASN A 26 9.17 -4.71 -14.73
N PRO A 27 9.02 -3.77 -13.77
CA PRO A 27 8.06 -3.90 -12.67
C PRO A 27 6.63 -4.24 -13.07
N ASN A 28 6.21 -3.78 -14.25
CA ASN A 28 4.89 -4.01 -14.80
C ASN A 28 4.72 -5.40 -15.43
N GLU A 29 5.82 -6.14 -15.64
CA GLU A 29 5.83 -7.47 -16.28
C GLU A 29 6.12 -8.59 -15.27
N GLN A 30 6.21 -8.27 -13.98
CA GLN A 30 6.50 -9.23 -12.90
C GLN A 30 5.40 -10.28 -12.68
N GLY A 31 4.29 -10.21 -13.43
CA GLY A 31 3.16 -11.15 -13.30
C GLY A 31 2.51 -11.15 -11.92
N ALA A 32 2.80 -10.15 -11.08
CA ALA A 32 2.27 -10.03 -9.73
C ALA A 32 0.78 -9.66 -9.71
N ALA A 33 0.27 -9.10 -10.80
CA ALA A 33 -1.14 -8.79 -10.97
C ALA A 33 -1.89 -9.96 -11.65
N PRO A 34 -3.14 -10.26 -11.26
CA PRO A 34 -3.98 -11.29 -11.88
C PRO A 34 -4.19 -11.12 -13.39
N SER A 35 -4.15 -9.88 -13.89
CA SER A 35 -4.24 -9.52 -15.30
C SER A 35 -3.50 -8.21 -15.56
N LYS A 36 -3.22 -7.88 -16.83
CA LYS A 36 -2.62 -6.60 -17.22
C LYS A 36 -3.54 -5.41 -16.93
N ASP A 37 -4.85 -5.64 -16.99
CA ASP A 37 -5.86 -4.60 -16.78
C ASP A 37 -6.23 -4.43 -15.30
N HIS A 38 -5.81 -5.35 -14.43
CA HIS A 38 -6.11 -5.31 -12.99
C HIS A 38 -5.71 -4.00 -12.31
N ALA A 39 -4.59 -3.40 -12.73
CA ALA A 39 -4.16 -2.11 -12.18
C ALA A 39 -5.13 -0.97 -12.54
N GLN A 40 -5.72 -1.02 -13.73
CA GLN A 40 -6.73 -0.06 -14.16
C GLN A 40 -8.05 -0.29 -13.42
N GLU A 41 -8.51 -1.54 -13.34
CA GLU A 41 -9.73 -1.90 -12.60
C GLU A 41 -9.64 -1.50 -11.12
N ALA A 42 -8.52 -1.82 -10.46
CA ALA A 42 -8.28 -1.44 -9.07
C ALA A 42 -8.21 0.08 -8.88
N SER A 43 -7.67 0.81 -9.86
CA SER A 43 -7.65 2.28 -9.84
C SER A 43 -9.06 2.85 -9.93
N ASP A 44 -9.90 2.30 -10.80
CA ASP A 44 -11.27 2.77 -10.99
C ASP A 44 -12.17 2.40 -9.80
N GLU A 45 -11.99 1.21 -9.22
CA GLU A 45 -12.66 0.82 -7.97
C GLU A 45 -12.27 1.73 -6.81
N ALA A 46 -10.98 2.05 -6.65
CA ALA A 46 -10.51 2.99 -5.63
C ALA A 46 -11.10 4.40 -5.81
N LYS A 47 -11.16 4.91 -7.04
CA LYS A 47 -11.81 6.20 -7.33
C LYS A 47 -13.29 6.19 -6.98
N ASN A 48 -14.01 5.11 -7.33
CA ASN A 48 -15.43 4.98 -7.07
C ASN A 48 -15.74 4.77 -5.57
N SER A 49 -14.82 4.17 -4.81
CA SER A 49 -14.96 3.95 -3.37
C SER A 49 -14.64 5.19 -2.53
N LEU A 50 -13.98 6.20 -3.09
CA LEU A 50 -13.65 7.42 -2.37
C LEU A 50 -14.79 8.45 -2.53
N PRO A 51 -15.43 8.90 -1.44
CA PRO A 51 -16.44 9.94 -1.53
C PRO A 51 -15.81 11.24 -2.06
N SER A 52 -16.48 11.93 -2.98
CA SER A 52 -15.99 13.19 -3.58
C SER A 52 -15.80 14.32 -2.55
N ASN A 53 -16.46 14.22 -1.40
CA ASN A 53 -16.27 15.10 -0.26
C ASN A 53 -16.34 14.26 1.02
N PRO A 54 -15.21 13.72 1.52
CA PRO A 54 -15.19 13.00 2.79
C PRO A 54 -15.48 13.98 3.94
N GLU A 55 -16.44 13.67 4.81
CA GLU A 55 -16.69 14.47 6.01
C GLU A 55 -15.41 14.60 6.84
N HIS A 56 -14.95 15.84 7.02
CA HIS A 56 -13.82 16.09 7.91
C HIS A 56 -14.28 16.06 9.37
N PRO A 57 -13.50 15.50 10.30
CA PRO A 57 -13.86 15.48 11.74
C PRO A 57 -14.15 16.88 12.32
N LEU A 58 -13.53 17.92 11.75
CA LEU A 58 -13.76 19.31 12.14
C LEU A 58 -15.09 19.86 11.65
N GLU A 59 -15.59 19.38 10.52
CA GLU A 59 -16.88 19.78 9.94
C GLU A 59 -18.03 19.28 10.83
N LYS A 60 -17.99 18.00 11.21
CA LYS A 60 -18.89 17.44 12.21
C LYS A 60 -18.81 18.15 13.57
N ALA A 61 -17.60 18.45 14.04
CA ALA A 61 -17.42 19.20 15.28
C ALA A 61 -17.89 20.66 15.19
N ALA A 62 -17.86 21.26 14.00
CA ALA A 62 -18.40 22.59 13.75
C ALA A 62 -19.94 22.53 13.75
N GLU A 63 -20.54 21.61 12.99
CA GLU A 63 -21.99 21.38 12.95
C GLU A 63 -22.56 21.10 14.34
N GLU A 64 -21.95 20.23 15.14
CA GLU A 64 -22.39 19.93 16.50
C GLU A 64 -22.36 21.18 17.42
N LYS A 65 -21.41 22.10 17.19
CA LYS A 65 -21.26 23.33 17.97
C LYS A 65 -22.12 24.48 17.48
N THR A 66 -22.46 24.52 16.18
CA THR A 66 -23.22 25.61 15.56
C THR A 66 -24.70 25.28 15.37
N SER A 67 -25.11 24.01 15.45
CA SER A 67 -26.50 23.57 15.21
C SER A 67 -27.51 23.96 16.30
N LYS A 68 -27.19 24.92 17.18
CA LYS A 68 -28.14 25.42 18.19
C LYS A 68 -28.06 26.94 18.39
N THR A 69 -28.47 27.73 17.39
CA THR A 69 -29.00 29.09 17.65
C THR A 69 -29.93 29.64 16.55
N THR A 70 -30.94 28.90 16.11
CA THR A 70 -32.10 29.54 15.45
C THR A 70 -33.40 28.88 15.90
N ASP A 71 -33.84 29.23 17.12
CA ASP A 71 -35.25 29.17 17.53
C ASP A 71 -35.90 30.50 17.10
N PRO A 72 -36.73 30.54 16.04
CA PRO A 72 -37.45 31.75 15.65
C PRO A 72 -38.79 31.82 16.40
N THR A 73 -38.79 31.83 17.74
CA THR A 73 -40.00 32.11 18.54
C THR A 73 -39.65 32.38 20.01
N LYS A 74 -39.35 33.62 20.36
CA LYS A 74 -39.80 34.26 21.61
C LYS A 74 -39.61 35.77 21.55
#